data_AF-A0A353LX92-F1
#
_entry.id   AF-A0A353LX92-F1
#
_cell.length_a   1.000
_cell.length_b   1.000
_cell.length_c   1.000
_cell.angle_alpha   90.00
_cell.angle_beta   90.00
_cell.angle_gamma   90.00
#
_symmetry.space_group_name_H-M   'P 1'
#
loop_
_entity.id
_entity.type
_entity.pdbx_description
1 polymer ?
#
loop_
_entity_poly.entity_id
_entity_poly.type
_entity_poly.pdbx_seq_one_letter_code
_entity_poly.pdbx_strand_id
1 'polypeptide(L)'
;INTTGDFIASDLADAGQLKSVSRFDMVADAMQAVIIGVADVVVIDLPVAEAYLEANSAAPLAAVGAVSDNEYYGIAMNKNNTGLLLQVNSALLQLQENGTYDQIYQKWFGAN
;
A
#
# COMPACT_ATOMS: atom_id res chain seq x y z
N ILE A 1 5.45 -8.30 1.49
CA ILE A 1 5.12 -9.74 1.33
C ILE A 1 3.69 -9.97 1.80
N ASN A 2 2.91 -10.81 1.12
CA ASN A 2 1.47 -11.02 1.36
C ASN A 2 0.63 -9.73 1.29
N THR A 3 1.05 -8.80 0.44
CA THR A 3 0.32 -7.56 0.10
C THR A 3 -0.25 -7.69 -1.30
N THR A 4 -1.16 -6.81 -1.70
CA THR A 4 -1.66 -6.79 -3.08
C THR A 4 -0.53 -6.64 -4.10
N GLY A 5 0.47 -5.80 -3.82
CA GLY A 5 1.64 -5.67 -4.69
C GLY A 5 2.43 -6.97 -4.86
N ASP A 6 2.53 -7.80 -3.81
CA ASP A 6 3.15 -9.13 -3.87
C ASP A 6 2.30 -10.09 -4.73
N PHE A 7 0.98 -10.07 -4.56
CA PHE A 7 0.08 -10.90 -5.36
C PHE A 7 0.12 -10.51 -6.84
N ILE A 8 0.06 -9.22 -7.17
CA ILE A 8 0.18 -8.73 -8.55
C ILE A 8 1.52 -9.16 -9.16
N ALA A 9 2.63 -8.96 -8.44
CA ALA A 9 3.94 -9.38 -8.94
C ALA A 9 4.02 -10.90 -9.16
N SER A 10 3.37 -11.68 -8.30
CA SER A 10 3.28 -13.14 -8.44
C SER A 10 2.46 -13.53 -9.68
N ASP A 11 1.28 -12.95 -9.86
CA ASP A 11 0.39 -13.22 -11.00
C ASP A 11 1.06 -12.88 -12.34
N LEU A 12 1.78 -11.75 -12.41
CA LEU A 12 2.54 -11.36 -13.59
C LEU A 12 3.70 -12.31 -13.89
N ALA A 13 4.36 -12.85 -12.86
CA ALA A 13 5.41 -13.84 -13.02
C ALA A 13 4.86 -15.18 -13.50
N ASP A 14 3.74 -15.63 -12.92
CA ASP A 14 3.05 -16.86 -13.33
C ASP A 14 2.52 -16.75 -14.78
N ALA A 15 2.13 -15.56 -15.21
CA ALA A 15 1.77 -15.25 -16.60
C ALA A 15 2.99 -15.14 -17.55
N GLY A 16 4.22 -15.27 -17.06
CA GLY A 16 5.45 -15.15 -17.85
C GLY A 16 5.79 -13.72 -18.28
N GLN A 17 5.16 -12.71 -17.68
CA GLN A 17 5.38 -11.29 -17.97
C GLN A 17 6.54 -10.71 -17.16
N LEU A 18 6.95 -11.37 -16.07
CA LEU A 18 8.15 -11.04 -15.30
C LEU A 18 9.14 -12.20 -15.33
N LYS A 19 10.43 -11.87 -15.44
CA LYS A 19 11.52 -12.85 -15.40
C LYS A 19 11.70 -13.48 -14.01
N SER A 20 11.54 -12.68 -12.96
CA SER A 20 11.73 -13.09 -11.57
C SER A 20 11.09 -12.08 -10.62
N VAL A 21 10.71 -12.53 -9.42
CA VAL A 21 10.17 -11.69 -8.34
C VAL A 21 11.10 -11.77 -7.13
N SER A 22 11.63 -10.62 -6.71
CA SER A 22 12.38 -10.47 -5.46
C SER A 22 11.47 -9.88 -4.39
N ARG A 23 11.46 -10.50 -3.21
CA ARG A 23 10.61 -10.10 -2.09
C ARG A 23 11.46 -9.51 -0.98
N PHE A 24 10.99 -8.39 -0.44
CA PHE A 24 11.63 -7.69 0.67
C PHE A 24 10.60 -7.47 1.78
N ASP A 25 11.08 -7.52 3.02
CA ASP A 25 10.23 -7.27 4.20
C ASP A 25 9.90 -5.79 4.34
N MET A 26 10.81 -4.90 3.96
CA MET A 26 10.65 -3.45 4.04
C MET A 26 10.54 -2.82 2.65
N VAL A 27 9.64 -1.85 2.54
CA VAL A 27 9.44 -1.03 1.33
C VAL A 27 10.74 -0.31 0.93
N ALA A 28 11.44 0.25 1.91
CA ALA A 28 12.69 0.97 1.67
C ALA A 28 13.76 0.08 0.99
N ASP A 29 13.84 -1.20 1.36
CA ASP A 29 14.77 -2.14 0.75
C ASP A 29 14.36 -2.48 -0.69
N ALA A 30 13.06 -2.62 -0.95
CA ALA A 30 12.54 -2.82 -2.30
C ALA A 30 12.79 -1.61 -3.21
N MET A 31 12.57 -0.40 -2.71
CA MET A 31 12.90 0.85 -3.41
C MET A 31 14.41 0.95 -3.69
N GLN A 32 15.24 0.64 -2.69
CA GLN A 32 16.69 0.66 -2.84
C GLN A 32 17.18 -0.34 -3.90
N ALA A 33 16.57 -1.52 -4.00
CA ALA A 33 16.89 -2.50 -5.02
C ALA A 33 16.70 -1.96 -6.44
N VAL A 34 15.70 -1.10 -6.67
CA VAL A 34 15.51 -0.40 -7.95
C VAL A 34 16.58 0.68 -8.14
N ILE A 35 16.85 1.49 -7.11
CA ILE A 35 17.85 2.56 -7.15
C ILE A 35 19.25 2.04 -7.54
N ILE A 36 19.63 0.87 -7.03
CA ILE A 36 20.95 0.27 -7.32
C ILE A 36 20.97 -0.68 -8.53
N GLY A 37 19.83 -0.83 -9.23
CA GLY A 37 19.72 -1.66 -10.43
C GLY A 37 19.70 -3.17 -10.18
N VAL A 38 19.36 -3.62 -8.97
CA VAL A 38 19.11 -5.04 -8.67
C VAL A 38 17.72 -5.48 -9.18
N ALA A 39 16.76 -4.55 -9.23
CA ALA A 39 15.44 -4.75 -9.80
C ALA A 39 15.10 -3.63 -10.80
N ASP A 40 14.29 -3.93 -11.82
CA ASP A 40 13.87 -2.92 -12.81
C ASP A 40 12.71 -2.06 -12.31
N VAL A 41 11.81 -2.65 -11.51
CA VAL A 41 10.59 -2.03 -10.98
C VAL A 41 10.25 -2.57 -9.60
N VAL A 42 9.45 -1.81 -8.85
CA VAL A 42 8.82 -2.24 -7.59
C VAL A 42 7.31 -2.03 -7.70
N VAL A 43 6.52 -3.00 -7.22
CA VAL A 43 5.06 -2.93 -7.16
C VAL A 43 4.66 -2.71 -5.70
N ILE A 44 3.93 -1.62 -5.44
CA ILE A 44 3.56 -1.20 -4.08
C ILE A 44 2.28 -0.34 -4.10
N ASP A 45 1.58 -0.28 -2.96
CA ASP A 45 0.46 0.61 -2.69
C ASP A 45 0.79 2.07 -3.05
N LEU A 46 -0.14 2.73 -3.77
CA LEU A 46 0.00 4.12 -4.21
C LEU A 46 0.34 5.11 -3.08
N PRO A 47 -0.42 5.19 -1.95
CA PRO A 47 -0.13 6.17 -0.91
C PRO A 47 1.25 5.96 -0.26
N VAL A 48 1.76 4.72 -0.27
CA VAL A 48 3.10 4.42 0.26
C VAL A 48 4.18 4.86 -0.72
N ALA A 49 3.97 4.66 -2.02
CA ALA A 49 4.87 5.18 -3.06
C ALA A 49 4.96 6.71 -3.03
N GLU A 50 3.82 7.39 -2.95
CA GLU A 50 3.73 8.86 -2.90
C GLU A 50 4.47 9.41 -1.67
N ALA A 51 4.18 8.87 -0.48
CA ALA A 51 4.86 9.26 0.75
C ALA A 51 6.37 9.03 0.69
N TYR A 52 6.83 7.93 0.07
CA TYR A 52 8.26 7.66 -0.09
C TYR A 52 8.92 8.68 -1.02
N LEU A 53 8.30 8.99 -2.17
CA LEU A 53 8.83 9.93 -3.16
C LEU A 53 8.85 11.37 -2.61
N GLU A 54 7.85 11.76 -1.84
CA GLU A 54 7.82 13.06 -1.15
C GLU A 54 8.97 13.15 -0.12
N ALA A 55 9.14 12.13 0.72
CA ALA A 55 10.19 12.09 1.72
C ALA A 55 11.61 11.97 1.12
N ASN A 56 11.73 11.46 -0.11
CA ASN A 56 13.00 11.18 -0.78
C ASN A 56 13.05 11.82 -2.18
N SER A 57 12.80 13.11 -2.29
CA SER A 57 12.70 13.84 -3.57
C SER A 57 13.97 13.78 -4.47
N ALA A 58 15.13 13.42 -3.90
CA ALA A 58 16.36 13.22 -4.66
C ALA A 58 16.57 11.76 -5.13
N ALA A 59 15.70 10.83 -4.73
CA ALA A 59 15.76 9.45 -5.18
C ALA A 59 15.49 9.39 -6.70
N PRO A 60 16.28 8.63 -7.47
CA PRO A 60 16.10 8.49 -8.92
C PRO A 60 14.97 7.52 -9.25
N LEU A 61 13.77 7.77 -8.70
CA LEU A 61 12.58 6.95 -8.83
C LEU A 61 11.43 7.80 -9.36
N ALA A 62 10.52 7.17 -10.09
CA ALA A 62 9.28 7.78 -10.56
C ALA A 62 8.14 6.76 -10.48
N ALA A 63 6.94 7.24 -10.12
CA ALA A 63 5.73 6.43 -10.23
C ALA A 63 5.39 6.21 -11.71
N VAL A 64 5.14 4.96 -12.10
CA VAL A 64 4.81 4.56 -13.47
C VAL A 64 3.69 3.52 -13.49
N GLY A 65 3.00 3.43 -14.62
CA GLY A 65 1.94 2.44 -14.83
C GLY A 65 0.58 2.88 -14.30
N ALA A 66 -0.44 2.05 -14.55
CA ALA A 66 -1.76 2.26 -14.00
C ALA A 66 -1.82 1.75 -12.56
N VAL A 67 -2.55 2.46 -11.72
CA VAL A 67 -2.91 1.99 -10.38
C VAL A 67 -3.96 0.89 -10.57
N SER A 68 -3.77 -0.23 -9.87
CA SER A 68 -4.76 -1.31 -9.77
C SER A 68 -6.11 -0.78 -9.27
N ASP A 69 -7.18 -1.53 -9.53
CA ASP A 69 -8.53 -1.23 -9.04
C ASP A 69 -8.55 -0.88 -7.53
N ASN A 70 -9.57 -0.10 -7.12
CA ASN A 70 -9.74 0.39 -5.75
C ASN A 70 -9.46 -0.67 -4.68
N GLU A 71 -8.42 -0.44 -3.90
CA GLU A 71 -8.10 -1.23 -2.74
C GLU A 71 -8.87 -0.72 -1.52
N TYR A 72 -9.62 -1.62 -0.88
CA TYR A 72 -10.33 -1.31 0.36
C TYR A 72 -9.54 -1.82 1.55
N TYR A 73 -9.11 -0.90 2.41
CA TYR A 73 -8.43 -1.24 3.66
C TYR A 73 -9.44 -1.61 4.76
N GLY A 74 -9.09 -2.60 5.58
CA GLY A 74 -9.93 -3.08 6.67
C GLY A 74 -9.12 -3.55 7.87
N ILE A 75 -9.77 -3.58 9.03
CA ILE A 75 -9.17 -4.08 10.28
C ILE A 75 -9.45 -5.59 10.37
N ALA A 76 -8.40 -6.40 10.32
CA ALA A 76 -8.53 -7.86 10.43
C ALA A 76 -8.93 -8.29 11.85
N MET A 77 -9.89 -9.21 11.95
CA MET A 77 -10.46 -9.64 13.23
C MET A 77 -10.75 -11.14 13.25
N ASN A 78 -10.83 -11.73 14.45
CA ASN A 78 -11.33 -13.09 14.61
C ASN A 78 -12.80 -13.15 14.20
N LYS A 79 -13.13 -14.03 13.23
CA LYS A 79 -14.48 -14.21 12.68
C LYS A 79 -15.55 -14.51 13.73
N ASN A 80 -15.17 -15.12 14.85
CA ASN A 80 -16.10 -15.49 15.92
C ASN A 80 -16.37 -14.33 16.90
N ASN A 81 -15.61 -13.24 16.82
CA ASN A 81 -15.77 -12.09 17.72
C ASN A 81 -16.69 -11.01 17.10
N THR A 82 -17.95 -11.37 16.92
CA THR A 82 -18.97 -10.48 16.34
C THR A 82 -19.24 -9.25 17.21
N GLY A 83 -19.08 -9.36 18.53
CA GLY A 83 -19.21 -8.22 19.45
C GLY A 83 -18.17 -7.12 19.18
N LEU A 84 -16.90 -7.50 18.99
CA LEU A 84 -15.85 -6.55 18.64
C LEU A 84 -16.06 -5.95 17.24
N LEU A 85 -16.49 -6.77 16.27
CA LEU A 85 -16.81 -6.30 14.91
C LEU A 85 -17.84 -5.16 14.93
N LEU A 86 -18.95 -5.34 15.67
CA LEU A 86 -19.99 -4.32 15.77
C LEU A 86 -19.48 -3.02 16.43
N GLN A 87 -18.66 -3.15 17.47
CA GLN A 87 -18.10 -1.99 18.17
C GLN A 87 -17.13 -1.21 17.27
N VAL A 88 -16.23 -1.90 16.57
CA VAL A 88 -15.27 -1.28 15.65
C VAL A 88 -15.99 -0.59 14.49
N ASN A 89 -16.95 -1.25 13.85
CA ASN A 89 -17.70 -0.66 12.75
C ASN A 89 -18.52 0.57 13.21
N SER A 90 -19.15 0.50 14.38
CA SER A 90 -19.89 1.64 14.95
C SER A 90 -18.95 2.82 15.24
N ALA A 91 -17.77 2.56 15.79
CA ALA A 91 -16.77 3.59 16.06
C ALA A 91 -16.26 4.23 14.77
N LEU A 92 -15.97 3.43 13.74
CA LEU A 92 -15.55 3.94 12.42
C LEU A 92 -16.63 4.83 11.80
N LEU A 93 -17.89 4.42 11.86
CA LEU A 93 -19.01 5.23 11.37
C LEU A 93 -19.11 6.57 12.12
N GLN A 94 -19.00 6.56 13.45
CA GLN A 94 -19.02 7.79 14.25
C GLN A 94 -17.87 8.74 13.88
N LEU A 95 -16.66 8.20 13.64
CA LEU A 95 -15.51 8.99 13.20
C LEU A 95 -15.71 9.61 11.82
N GLN A 96 -16.40 8.91 10.92
CA GLN A 96 -16.77 9.44 9.61
C GLN A 96 -17.84 10.54 9.74
N GLU A 97 -18.93 10.28 10.47
CA GLU A 97 -20.04 11.22 10.64
C GLU A 97 -19.64 12.53 11.33
N ASN A 98 -18.67 12.48 12.26
CA ASN A 98 -18.21 13.67 12.97
C ASN A 98 -16.98 14.35 12.32
N GLY A 99 -16.51 13.86 11.17
CA GLY A 99 -15.38 14.42 10.43
C GLY A 99 -13.99 14.15 11.03
N THR A 100 -13.88 13.39 12.12
CA THR A 100 -12.57 13.01 12.70
C THR A 100 -11.78 12.13 11.73
N TYR A 101 -12.47 11.26 10.98
CA TYR A 101 -11.83 10.43 9.95
C TYR A 101 -11.15 11.31 8.89
N ASP A 102 -11.86 12.32 8.38
CA ASP A 102 -11.34 13.24 7.38
C ASP A 102 -10.14 14.04 7.90
N GLN A 103 -10.16 14.46 9.17
CA GLN A 103 -9.02 15.13 9.79
C GLN A 103 -7.78 14.22 9.87
N ILE A 104 -7.97 12.94 10.20
CA ILE A 104 -6.88 11.96 10.22
C ILE A 104 -6.36 11.74 8.80
N TYR A 105 -7.26 11.54 7.83
CA TYR A 105 -6.88 11.37 6.43
C TYR A 105 -6.09 12.58 5.92
N GLN A 106 -6.60 13.79 6.14
CA GLN A 106 -5.96 15.02 5.71
C GLN A 106 -4.56 15.20 6.33
N LYS A 107 -4.40 14.84 7.60
CA LYS A 107 -3.12 14.94 8.30
C LYS A 107 -2.03 14.05 7.68
N TRP A 108 -2.39 12.85 7.22
CA TRP A 108 -1.44 11.84 6.77
C TRP A 108 -1.31 11.73 5.26
N PHE A 109 -2.36 12.08 4.50
CA PHE A 109 -2.45 11.89 3.04
C PHE A 109 -2.96 13.13 2.29
N GLY A 110 -3.41 14.16 3.00
CA GLY A 110 -4.06 15.33 2.37
C GLY A 110 -3.10 16.41 1.87
N ALA A 111 -1.79 16.17 1.95
CA ALA A 111 -0.79 17.03 1.35
C ALA A 111 -0.48 16.51 -0.06
N ASN A 112 -1.04 17.17 -1.06
CA ASN A 112 -0.57 17.21 -2.44
C ASN A 112 -0.58 18.68 -2.88
#